data_AF-A0A7W1KT87-F1
#
_entry.id   AF-A0A7W1KT87-F1
#
_cell.length_a   1.000
_cell.length_b   1.000
_cell.length_c   1.000
_cell.angle_alpha   90.00
_cell.angle_beta   90.00
_cell.angle_gamma   90.00
#
_symmetry.space_group_name_H-M   'P 1'
#
loop_
_entity.id
_entity.type
_entity.pdbx_description
1 polymer ?
#
loop_
_entity_poly.entity_id
_entity_poly.type
_entity_poly.pdbx_seq_one_letter_code
_entity_poly.pdbx_strand_id
1 'polypeptide(L)'
;MNERPAVVANFTPLYRQRSFWLAQLLPLLALLGWVGLNLQRARAGNREAQRLGRLHQEAAELQRKLRRNGSTPQEYVADASRAVQLKTAIARNVDPNAVDAETAAAAFRLDEEKRARLQSLFRESDELRYSGGRNGGAALSPEKRQQILDLIDQLHA
;
A
#
# COMPACT_ATOMS: atom_id res chain seq x y z
N MET A 1 16.14 79.14 -34.62
CA MET A 1 17.20 78.27 -34.07
C MET A 1 16.75 77.82 -32.70
N ASN A 2 16.79 76.51 -32.48
CA ASN A 2 16.39 75.76 -31.29
C ASN A 2 17.09 76.25 -30.04
N GLU A 3 16.54 76.02 -28.84
CA GLU A 3 17.03 75.05 -27.84
C GLU A 3 15.88 74.68 -26.88
N ARG A 4 15.51 73.39 -26.76
CA ARG A 4 14.60 72.88 -25.72
C ARG A 4 15.45 72.35 -24.57
N PRO A 5 15.13 72.64 -23.29
CA PRO A 5 15.91 72.13 -22.18
C PRO A 5 15.80 70.60 -22.13
N ALA A 6 16.96 69.92 -22.17
CA ALA A 6 17.04 68.50 -21.94
C ALA A 6 16.65 68.20 -20.49
N VAL A 7 15.44 67.68 -20.29
CA VAL A 7 15.05 67.07 -19.02
C VAL A 7 15.96 65.86 -18.84
N VAL A 8 17.00 66.02 -18.02
CA VAL A 8 17.86 64.90 -17.61
C VAL A 8 17.00 64.02 -16.71
N ALA A 9 16.32 63.06 -17.33
CA ALA A 9 15.59 62.02 -16.63
C ALA A 9 16.62 61.25 -15.79
N ASN A 10 16.56 61.47 -14.47
CA ASN A 10 17.47 60.89 -13.51
C ASN A 10 17.29 59.36 -13.54
N PHE A 11 18.13 58.66 -14.31
CA PHE A 11 18.11 57.21 -14.45
C PHE A 11 18.48 56.59 -13.10
N THR A 12 17.47 56.26 -12.30
CA THR A 12 17.69 55.49 -11.07
C THR A 12 17.76 54.03 -11.48
N PRO A 13 18.91 53.37 -11.37
CA PRO A 13 19.04 52.00 -11.86
C PRO A 13 18.11 51.06 -11.08
N LEU A 14 17.44 50.16 -11.80
CA LEU A 14 16.37 49.30 -11.29
C LEU A 14 16.79 48.46 -10.07
N TYR A 15 18.06 48.04 -10.00
CA TYR A 15 18.61 47.28 -8.87
C TYR A 15 18.64 48.03 -7.54
N ARG A 16 18.53 49.37 -7.56
CA ARG A 16 18.52 50.22 -6.36
C ARG A 16 17.10 50.34 -5.76
N GLN A 17 16.06 49.93 -6.49
CA GLN A 17 14.69 49.93 -6.01
C GLN A 17 14.37 48.62 -5.26
N ARG A 18 13.79 48.73 -4.06
CA ARG A 18 13.41 47.58 -3.23
C ARG A 18 12.35 46.69 -3.89
N SER A 19 11.48 47.27 -4.71
CA SER A 19 10.46 46.56 -5.49
C SER A 19 11.07 45.57 -6.49
N PHE A 20 12.21 45.90 -7.09
CA PHE A 20 12.94 45.01 -8.00
C PHE A 20 13.38 43.72 -7.28
N TRP A 21 13.93 43.85 -6.07
CA TRP A 21 14.31 42.71 -5.25
C TRP A 21 13.12 41.89 -4.78
N LEU A 22 12.01 42.54 -4.38
CA LEU A 22 10.80 41.84 -3.98
C LEU A 22 10.18 41.04 -5.14
N ALA A 23 10.12 41.64 -6.34
CA ALA A 23 9.62 40.99 -7.55
C ALA A 23 10.47 39.78 -7.97
N GLN A 24 11.76 39.76 -7.60
CA GLN A 24 12.67 38.64 -7.88
C GLN A 24 12.69 37.59 -6.76
N LEU A 25 12.61 38.01 -5.49
CA LEU A 25 12.70 37.13 -4.32
C LEU A 25 11.40 36.36 -4.08
N LEU A 26 10.23 36.99 -4.29
CA LEU A 26 8.93 36.33 -4.16
C LEU A 26 8.81 35.06 -5.02
N PRO A 27 9.05 35.10 -6.35
CA PRO A 27 8.94 33.89 -7.16
C PRO A 27 10.04 32.87 -6.81
N LEU A 28 11.23 33.32 -6.40
CA LEU A 28 12.31 32.42 -5.98
C LEU A 28 11.92 31.64 -4.72
N LEU A 29 11.38 32.33 -3.70
CA LEU A 29 10.92 31.71 -2.46
C LEU A 29 9.71 30.80 -2.72
N ALA A 30 8.79 31.21 -3.58
CA ALA A 30 7.66 30.38 -3.99
C ALA A 30 8.13 29.07 -4.65
N LEU A 31 9.13 29.15 -5.55
CA LEU A 31 9.71 27.98 -6.20
C LEU A 31 10.39 27.05 -5.19
N LEU A 32 11.19 27.62 -4.27
CA LEU A 32 11.86 26.85 -3.21
C LEU A 32 10.85 26.17 -2.27
N GLY A 33 9.79 26.87 -1.89
CA GLY A 33 8.68 26.30 -1.11
C GLY A 33 7.98 25.17 -1.85
N TRP A 34 7.70 25.36 -3.14
CA TRP A 34 7.08 24.33 -3.98
C TRP A 34 7.96 23.09 -4.12
N VAL A 35 9.25 23.25 -4.40
CA VAL A 35 10.22 22.15 -4.47
C VAL A 35 10.33 21.43 -3.12
N GLY A 36 10.41 22.17 -2.02
CA GLY A 36 10.47 21.61 -0.67
C GLY A 36 9.22 20.77 -0.32
N LEU A 37 8.03 21.32 -0.58
CA LEU A 37 6.76 20.61 -0.36
C LEU A 37 6.65 19.37 -1.25
N ASN A 38 7.07 19.46 -2.51
CA ASN A 38 7.01 18.34 -3.43
C ASN A 38 7.97 17.22 -3.00
N LEU A 39 9.17 17.57 -2.53
CA LEU A 39 10.14 16.59 -2.04
C LEU A 39 9.66 15.91 -0.74
N GLN A 40 8.98 16.64 0.14
CA GLN A 40 8.35 16.03 1.33
C GLN A 40 7.18 15.10 0.96
N ARG A 41 6.32 15.52 0.03
CA ARG A 41 5.22 14.68 -0.50
C ARG A 41 5.75 13.42 -1.18
N ALA A 42 6.78 13.55 -2.01
CA ALA A 42 7.44 12.43 -2.66
C ALA A 42 8.07 11.46 -1.65
N ARG A 43 8.69 11.97 -0.57
CA ARG A 43 9.22 11.13 0.51
C ARG A 43 8.12 10.40 1.30
N ALA A 44 7.01 11.06 1.59
CA ALA A 44 5.86 10.44 2.25
C ALA A 44 5.25 9.34 1.38
N GLY A 45 4.96 9.66 0.10
CA GLY A 45 4.45 8.70 -0.87
C GLY A 45 5.42 7.55 -1.15
N ASN A 46 6.73 7.78 -1.14
CA ASN A 46 7.72 6.72 -1.33
C ASN A 46 7.73 5.73 -0.15
N ARG A 47 7.52 6.18 1.09
CA ARG A 47 7.38 5.26 2.24
C ARG A 47 6.13 4.39 2.15
N GLU A 48 5.00 4.99 1.77
CA GLU A 48 3.75 4.27 1.56
C GLU A 48 3.86 3.29 0.38
N ALA A 49 4.44 3.73 -0.73
CA ALA A 49 4.70 2.89 -1.91
C ALA A 49 5.67 1.74 -1.59
N GLN A 50 6.71 1.99 -0.78
CA GLN A 50 7.61 0.93 -0.32
C GLN A 50 6.89 -0.06 0.60
N ARG A 51 6.03 0.42 1.51
CA ARG A 51 5.22 -0.44 2.38
C ARG A 51 4.28 -1.32 1.55
N LEU A 52 3.51 -0.74 0.63
CA LEU A 52 2.63 -1.48 -0.25
C LEU A 52 3.42 -2.45 -1.13
N GLY A 53 4.55 -2.02 -1.68
CA GLY A 53 5.43 -2.86 -2.50
C GLY A 53 5.93 -4.10 -1.77
N ARG A 54 6.31 -3.96 -0.49
CA ARG A 54 6.69 -5.11 0.36
C ARG A 54 5.51 -6.05 0.61
N LEU A 55 4.32 -5.52 0.90
CA LEU A 55 3.12 -6.34 1.09
C LEU A 55 2.74 -7.10 -0.20
N HIS A 56 2.86 -6.46 -1.36
CA HIS A 56 2.65 -7.10 -2.66
C HIS A 56 3.65 -8.23 -2.92
N GLN A 57 4.93 -8.02 -2.58
CA GLN A 57 5.97 -9.04 -2.69
C GLN A 57 5.68 -10.24 -1.78
N GLU A 58 5.37 -9.98 -0.50
CA GLU A 58 5.04 -11.03 0.48
C GLU A 58 3.80 -11.83 0.04
N ALA A 59 2.76 -11.15 -0.45
CA ALA A 59 1.56 -11.80 -0.96
C ALA A 59 1.85 -12.68 -2.20
N ALA A 60 2.70 -12.21 -3.12
CA ALA A 60 3.08 -12.97 -4.31
C ALA A 60 3.94 -14.19 -3.98
N GLU A 61 4.86 -14.07 -3.01
CA GLU A 61 5.67 -15.17 -2.52
C GLU A 61 4.82 -16.26 -1.84
N LEU A 62 3.86 -15.85 -0.99
CA LEU A 62 2.92 -16.77 -0.36
C LEU A 62 2.02 -17.46 -1.40
N GLN A 63 1.52 -16.74 -2.40
CA GLN A 63 0.72 -17.34 -3.46
C GLN A 63 1.52 -18.37 -4.27
N ARG A 64 2.80 -18.12 -4.55
CA ARG A 64 3.70 -19.10 -5.17
C ARG A 64 3.93 -20.31 -4.26
N LYS A 65 4.08 -20.10 -2.95
CA LYS A 65 4.27 -21.17 -1.96
C LYS A 65 3.03 -22.07 -1.88
N LEU A 66 1.83 -21.48 -1.84
CA LEU A 66 0.56 -22.22 -1.81
C LEU A 66 0.32 -23.05 -3.07
N ARG A 67 0.82 -22.60 -4.22
CA ARG A 67 0.75 -23.38 -5.48
C ARG A 67 1.76 -24.53 -5.52
N ARG A 68 2.75 -24.56 -4.63
CA ARG A 68 3.78 -25.60 -4.57
C ARG A 68 3.36 -26.70 -3.60
N ASN A 69 3.45 -27.96 -4.01
CA ASN A 69 3.03 -29.13 -3.20
C ASN A 69 3.98 -29.49 -2.04
N GLY A 70 4.68 -28.52 -1.44
CA GLY A 70 5.72 -28.76 -0.43
C GLY A 70 5.33 -28.52 1.03
N SER A 71 4.21 -27.84 1.30
CA SER A 71 3.84 -27.45 2.67
C SER A 71 3.09 -28.56 3.42
N THR A 72 3.33 -28.64 4.73
CA THR A 72 2.47 -29.46 5.60
C THR A 72 1.04 -28.90 5.61
N PRO A 73 0.02 -29.71 5.92
CA PRO A 73 -1.38 -29.25 5.98
C PRO A 73 -1.57 -28.02 6.90
N GLN A 74 -0.88 -27.99 8.02
CA GLN A 74 -0.97 -26.91 9.01
C GLN A 74 -0.32 -25.62 8.49
N GLU A 75 0.89 -25.72 7.92
CA GLU A 75 1.56 -24.60 7.26
C GLU A 75 0.73 -24.06 6.10
N TYR A 76 0.07 -24.94 5.35
CA TYR A 76 -0.75 -24.55 4.22
C TYR A 76 -1.93 -23.68 4.63
N VAL A 77 -2.65 -24.05 5.70
CA VAL A 77 -3.78 -23.26 6.23
C VAL A 77 -3.29 -21.94 6.82
N ALA A 78 -2.15 -21.94 7.51
CA ALA A 78 -1.55 -20.72 8.05
C ALA A 78 -1.06 -19.76 6.95
N ASP A 79 -0.40 -20.29 5.91
CA ASP A 79 0.03 -19.51 4.73
C ASP A 79 -1.18 -18.96 3.96
N ALA A 80 -2.27 -19.75 3.86
CA ALA A 80 -3.50 -19.38 3.19
C ALA A 80 -4.21 -18.22 3.90
N SER A 81 -4.38 -18.30 5.22
CA SER A 81 -4.98 -17.21 6.00
C SER A 81 -4.13 -15.94 5.93
N ARG A 82 -2.80 -16.08 6.00
CA ARG A 82 -1.84 -14.97 5.84
C ARG A 82 -1.95 -14.31 4.46
N ALA A 83 -2.10 -15.08 3.40
CA ALA A 83 -2.29 -14.56 2.04
C ALA A 83 -3.57 -13.71 1.94
N VAL A 84 -4.67 -14.15 2.57
CA VAL A 84 -5.92 -13.36 2.64
C VAL A 84 -5.71 -12.07 3.42
N GLN A 85 -5.04 -12.12 4.57
CA GLN A 85 -4.73 -10.95 5.38
C GLN A 85 -3.94 -9.91 4.60
N LEU A 86 -2.89 -10.32 3.88
CA LEU A 86 -2.07 -9.43 3.07
C LEU A 86 -2.83 -8.83 1.89
N LYS A 87 -3.60 -9.64 1.16
CA LYS A 87 -4.44 -9.15 0.05
C LYS A 87 -5.49 -8.14 0.54
N THR A 88 -6.12 -8.40 1.68
CA THR A 88 -7.09 -7.49 2.29
C THR A 88 -6.42 -6.21 2.77
N ALA A 89 -5.24 -6.31 3.39
CA ALA A 89 -4.46 -5.17 3.83
C ALA A 89 -4.06 -4.25 2.68
N ILE A 90 -3.68 -4.82 1.53
CA ILE A 90 -3.43 -4.07 0.30
C ILE A 90 -4.72 -3.39 -0.18
N ALA A 91 -5.84 -4.12 -0.26
CA ALA A 91 -7.11 -3.60 -0.79
C ALA A 91 -7.74 -2.49 0.09
N ARG A 92 -7.55 -2.55 1.41
CA ARG A 92 -8.14 -1.60 2.37
C ARG A 92 -7.14 -0.64 3.00
N ASN A 93 -5.85 -0.76 2.67
CA ASN A 93 -4.74 -0.03 3.29
C ASN A 93 -4.74 -0.11 4.83
N VAL A 94 -4.98 -1.32 5.36
CA VAL A 94 -5.02 -1.62 6.82
C VAL A 94 -3.84 -2.49 7.23
N ASP A 95 -3.62 -2.67 8.54
CA ASP A 95 -2.62 -3.62 9.05
C ASP A 95 -3.05 -5.06 8.74
N PRO A 96 -2.23 -5.89 8.07
CA PRO A 96 -2.51 -7.30 7.84
C PRO A 96 -2.86 -8.09 9.12
N ASN A 97 -2.25 -7.74 10.25
CA ASN A 97 -2.47 -8.47 11.51
C ASN A 97 -3.83 -8.13 12.15
N ALA A 98 -4.46 -7.02 11.75
CA ALA A 98 -5.78 -6.62 12.21
C ALA A 98 -6.91 -7.15 11.31
N VAL A 99 -6.58 -7.86 10.21
CA VAL A 99 -7.58 -8.42 9.30
C VAL A 99 -8.13 -9.73 9.85
N ASP A 100 -9.44 -9.75 10.06
CA ASP A 100 -10.23 -10.94 10.32
C ASP A 100 -11.01 -11.38 9.06
N ALA A 101 -11.71 -12.52 9.16
CA ALA A 101 -12.48 -13.07 8.05
C ALA A 101 -13.62 -12.14 7.60
N GLU A 102 -14.25 -11.41 8.51
CA GLU A 102 -15.36 -10.51 8.16
C GLU A 102 -14.87 -9.28 7.41
N THR A 103 -13.75 -8.70 7.87
CA THR A 103 -13.07 -7.58 7.21
C THR A 103 -12.64 -7.97 5.80
N ALA A 104 -12.10 -9.18 5.62
CA ALA A 104 -11.74 -9.70 4.31
C ALA A 104 -12.97 -9.97 3.42
N ALA A 105 -14.03 -10.58 3.94
CA ALA A 105 -15.27 -10.80 3.20
C ALA A 105 -15.91 -9.48 2.74
N ALA A 106 -15.91 -8.47 3.63
CA ALA A 106 -16.38 -7.12 3.31
C ALA A 106 -15.46 -6.37 2.34
N ALA A 107 -14.16 -6.66 2.33
CA ALA A 107 -13.22 -6.07 1.37
C ALA A 107 -13.49 -6.51 -0.06
N PHE A 108 -13.76 -7.80 -0.26
CA PHE A 108 -13.95 -8.39 -1.59
C PHE A 108 -15.41 -8.62 -1.98
N ARG A 109 -16.37 -8.17 -1.16
CA ARG A 109 -17.83 -8.31 -1.40
C ARG A 109 -18.22 -9.77 -1.68
N LEU A 110 -17.75 -10.68 -0.83
CA LEU A 110 -18.02 -12.11 -0.98
C LEU A 110 -19.50 -12.44 -0.72
N ASP A 111 -19.98 -13.48 -1.41
CA ASP A 111 -21.27 -14.10 -1.12
C ASP A 111 -21.25 -14.85 0.23
N GLU A 112 -22.42 -15.26 0.71
CA GLU A 112 -22.56 -15.91 2.03
C GLU A 112 -21.78 -17.22 2.11
N GLU A 113 -21.75 -17.98 1.01
CA GLU A 113 -21.02 -19.24 0.94
C GLU A 113 -19.51 -19.04 1.08
N LYS A 114 -18.94 -18.10 0.32
CA LYS A 114 -17.51 -17.77 0.39
C LYS A 114 -17.15 -17.11 1.70
N ARG A 115 -18.04 -16.29 2.28
CA ARG A 115 -17.88 -15.74 3.64
C ARG A 115 -17.74 -16.85 4.66
N ALA A 116 -18.65 -17.84 4.64
CA ALA A 116 -18.59 -18.98 5.55
C ALA A 116 -17.31 -19.81 5.39
N ARG A 117 -16.88 -20.05 4.14
CA ARG A 117 -15.60 -20.73 3.85
C ARG A 117 -14.40 -19.95 4.37
N LEU A 118 -14.39 -18.64 4.20
CA LEU A 118 -13.34 -17.76 4.70
C LEU A 118 -13.28 -17.76 6.23
N GLN A 119 -14.45 -17.69 6.89
CA GLN A 119 -14.54 -17.80 8.36
C GLN A 119 -14.00 -19.14 8.87
N SER A 120 -14.32 -20.24 8.19
CA SER A 120 -13.78 -21.56 8.54
C SER A 120 -12.26 -21.61 8.40
N LEU A 121 -11.69 -21.00 7.35
CA LEU A 121 -10.25 -20.94 7.13
C LEU A 121 -9.53 -20.17 8.25
N PHE A 122 -10.06 -19.02 8.65
CA PHE A 122 -9.48 -18.22 9.74
C PHE A 122 -9.58 -18.94 11.08
N ARG A 123 -10.73 -19.57 11.37
CA ARG A 123 -10.91 -20.38 12.58
C ARG A 123 -9.89 -21.52 12.65
N GLU A 124 -9.73 -22.28 11.57
CA GLU A 124 -8.76 -23.37 11.48
C GLU A 124 -7.32 -22.84 11.67
N SER A 125 -6.99 -21.69 11.08
CA SER A 125 -5.67 -21.05 11.26
C SER A 125 -5.42 -20.57 12.69
N ASP A 126 -6.44 -20.01 13.37
CA ASP A 126 -6.30 -19.49 14.73
C ASP A 126 -6.21 -20.64 15.74
N GLU A 127 -6.97 -21.71 15.53
CA GLU A 127 -6.85 -22.96 16.29
C GLU A 127 -5.43 -23.51 16.19
N LEU A 128 -4.89 -23.63 14.97
CA LEU A 128 -3.52 -24.11 14.76
C LEU A 128 -2.46 -23.24 15.46
N ARG A 129 -2.69 -21.92 15.52
CA ARG A 129 -1.77 -20.96 16.17
C ARG A 129 -1.77 -21.10 17.69
N TYR A 130 -2.93 -21.35 18.31
CA TYR A 130 -3.08 -21.43 19.76
C TYR A 130 -2.91 -22.84 20.33
N SER A 131 -3.32 -23.88 19.59
CA SER A 131 -3.36 -25.25 20.11
C SER A 131 -2.06 -26.02 19.90
N GLY A 132 -1.04 -25.41 19.28
CA GLY A 132 0.28 -26.01 19.12
C GLY A 132 0.22 -27.41 18.48
N GLY A 133 -0.46 -27.53 17.34
CA GLY A 133 -0.33 -28.64 16.39
C GLY A 133 -0.25 -30.06 16.96
N ARG A 134 -1.04 -30.45 17.98
CA ARG A 134 -1.05 -31.84 18.48
C ARG A 134 -1.86 -32.84 17.65
N ASN A 135 -2.58 -32.40 16.62
CA ASN A 135 -3.20 -33.30 15.64
C ASN A 135 -2.37 -33.33 14.35
N GLY A 136 -1.38 -34.22 14.36
CA GLY A 136 -0.65 -34.61 13.17
C GLY A 136 -1.49 -35.49 12.24
N GLY A 137 -1.28 -35.32 10.93
CA GLY A 137 -1.25 -36.47 10.04
C GLY A 137 -2.40 -36.65 9.04
N ALA A 138 -3.50 -35.89 9.10
CA ALA A 138 -4.43 -35.90 7.98
C ALA A 138 -3.84 -35.02 6.86
N ALA A 139 -3.30 -35.65 5.82
CA ALA A 139 -2.91 -34.95 4.60
C ALA A 139 -4.11 -34.11 4.13
N LEU A 140 -3.90 -32.79 3.95
CA LEU A 140 -4.94 -31.92 3.40
C LEU A 140 -5.32 -32.51 2.05
N SER A 141 -6.61 -32.84 1.86
CA SER A 141 -7.04 -33.46 0.62
C SER A 141 -6.74 -32.52 -0.57
N PRO A 142 -6.36 -33.05 -1.74
CA PRO A 142 -6.13 -32.23 -2.93
C PRO A 142 -7.31 -31.31 -3.26
N GLU A 143 -8.54 -31.76 -3.00
CA GLU A 143 -9.77 -31.01 -3.21
C GLU A 143 -9.87 -29.83 -2.25
N LYS A 144 -9.58 -30.04 -0.94
CA LYS A 144 -9.57 -28.95 0.05
C LYS A 144 -8.49 -27.91 -0.28
N ARG A 145 -7.31 -28.35 -0.75
CA ARG A 145 -6.25 -27.44 -1.23
C ARG A 145 -6.73 -26.62 -2.42
N GLN A 146 -7.33 -27.27 -3.41
CA GLN A 146 -7.83 -26.58 -4.60
C GLN A 146 -8.93 -25.57 -4.27
N GLN A 147 -9.85 -25.91 -3.35
CA GLN A 147 -10.90 -25.00 -2.89
C GLN A 147 -10.34 -23.77 -2.18
N ILE A 148 -9.31 -23.94 -1.35
CA ILE A 148 -8.63 -22.82 -0.67
C ILE A 148 -7.88 -21.94 -1.69
N LEU A 149 -7.18 -22.55 -2.65
CA LEU A 149 -6.52 -21.81 -3.73
C LEU A 149 -7.50 -21.01 -4.57
N ASP A 150 -8.61 -21.63 -4.97
CA ASP A 150 -9.65 -20.95 -5.76
C ASP A 150 -10.25 -19.79 -4.96
N LEU A 151 -10.50 -19.97 -3.65
CA LEU A 151 -10.93 -18.88 -2.78
C LEU A 151 -9.91 -17.73 -2.76
N ILE A 152 -8.61 -18.01 -2.63
CA ILE A 152 -7.55 -16.98 -2.59
C ILE A 152 -7.35 -16.31 -3.96
N ASP A 153 -7.45 -17.06 -5.05
CA ASP A 153 -7.34 -16.54 -6.41
C ASP A 153 -8.56 -15.64 -6.74
N GLN A 154 -9.74 -15.90 -6.17
CA GLN A 154 -10.91 -15.03 -6.30
C GLN A 154 -10.80 -13.71 -5.51
N LEU A 155 -9.89 -13.61 -4.54
CA LEU A 155 -9.66 -12.40 -3.73
C LEU A 155 -8.69 -11.41 -4.40
N HIS A 156 -8.85 -11.20 -5.71
CA HIS A 156 -8.07 -10.21 -6.46
C HIS A 156 -8.92 -8.94 -6.65
N ALA A 157 -8.29 -7.78 -6.42
CA ALA A 157 -8.86 -6.46 -6.69
C ALA A 157 -8.65 -6.07 -8.16
#